data_AF-A0AAE3WGJ9-F1
#
_entry.id   AF-A0AAE3WGJ9-F1
#
_cell.length_a   1.000
_cell.length_b   1.000
_cell.length_c   1.000
_cell.angle_alpha   90.00
_cell.angle_beta   90.00
_cell.angle_gamma   90.00
#
_symmetry.space_group_name_H-M   'P 1'
#
loop_
_entity.id
_entity.type
_entity.pdbx_description
1 polymer ?
#
loop_
_entity_poly.entity_id
_entity_poly.type
_entity_poly.pdbx_seq_one_letter_code
_entity_poly.pdbx_strand_id
1 'polypeptide(L)'
;MKTVNALLNAPRQEQSAWIREKFPDFGEMAHEPSTCLGIFYPEDRIDLSEYESYPEDYDTIGILRQSLREFTDERETQILNGSPLTNAEALALKHHVADADSDGWVGVHSWEAQAIDGAVFVVALGYSEGQGGIRLDDPWLVESRDEARAWLKKHKIWSRL
;
A
#
# COMPACT_ATOMS: atom_id res chain seq x y z
N MET A 1 25.99 18.06 7.16
CA MET A 1 24.66 18.17 6.53
C MET A 1 24.84 18.04 5.02
N LYS A 2 23.89 17.47 4.26
CA LYS A 2 23.99 17.29 2.79
C LYS A 2 23.07 18.29 2.08
N THR A 3 23.35 18.66 0.83
CA THR A 3 22.46 19.46 -0.03
C THR A 3 21.29 18.63 -0.55
N VAL A 4 20.17 19.26 -0.91
CA VAL A 4 18.98 18.65 -1.51
C VAL A 4 19.35 17.77 -2.70
N ASN A 5 20.11 18.31 -3.66
CA ASN A 5 20.50 17.57 -4.87
C ASN A 5 21.34 16.31 -4.55
N ALA A 6 22.24 16.40 -3.57
CA ALA A 6 23.06 15.27 -3.15
C ALA A 6 22.25 14.19 -2.41
N LEU A 7 21.21 14.58 -1.68
CA LEU A 7 20.34 13.65 -0.96
C LEU A 7 19.43 12.88 -1.92
N LEU A 8 18.74 13.58 -2.83
CA LEU A 8 17.76 12.98 -3.73
C LEU A 8 18.41 12.05 -4.76
N ASN A 9 19.62 12.36 -5.22
CA ASN A 9 20.36 11.53 -6.17
C ASN A 9 21.19 10.41 -5.51
N ALA A 10 21.24 10.35 -4.17
CA ALA A 10 21.94 9.27 -3.49
C ALA A 10 21.19 7.93 -3.66
N PRO A 11 21.89 6.79 -3.68
CA PRO A 11 21.26 5.47 -3.65
C PRO A 11 20.31 5.33 -2.46
N ARG A 12 19.23 4.54 -2.63
CA ARG A 12 18.22 4.27 -1.57
C ARG A 12 18.85 3.94 -0.22
N GLN A 13 19.87 3.08 -0.20
CA GLN A 13 20.56 2.67 1.02
C GLN A 13 21.24 3.86 1.74
N GLU A 14 21.85 4.77 1.00
CA GLU A 14 22.45 5.98 1.57
C GLU A 14 21.41 6.98 2.07
N GLN A 15 20.28 7.11 1.36
CA GLN A 15 19.15 7.91 1.83
C GLN A 15 18.60 7.37 3.15
N SER A 16 18.33 6.06 3.22
CA SER A 16 17.83 5.42 4.43
C SER A 16 18.81 5.55 5.60
N ALA A 17 20.12 5.37 5.36
CA ALA A 17 21.14 5.57 6.39
C ALA A 17 21.15 7.01 6.91
N TRP A 18 21.07 7.99 6.01
CA TRP A 18 21.00 9.40 6.40
C TRP A 18 19.73 9.73 7.19
N ILE A 19 18.58 9.17 6.80
CA ILE A 19 17.31 9.34 7.53
C ILE A 19 17.43 8.77 8.94
N ARG A 20 17.94 7.55 9.09
CA ARG A 20 18.11 6.88 10.39
C ARG A 20 19.11 7.61 11.30
N GLU A 21 20.16 8.18 10.74
CA GLU A 21 21.11 9.03 11.48
C GLU A 21 20.46 10.35 11.93
N LYS A 22 19.72 11.00 11.04
CA LYS A 22 19.09 12.31 11.30
C LYS A 22 17.88 12.22 12.22
N PHE A 23 17.13 11.12 12.15
CA PHE A 23 15.93 10.85 12.92
C PHE A 23 16.02 9.45 13.54
N PRO A 24 16.77 9.26 14.64
CA PRO A 24 16.93 7.94 15.27
C PRO A 24 15.60 7.30 15.67
N ASP A 25 14.64 8.12 16.09
CA ASP A 25 13.32 7.71 16.57
C ASP A 25 12.22 8.05 15.55
N PHE A 26 12.51 7.97 14.24
CA PHE A 26 11.49 8.31 13.22
C PHE A 26 10.25 7.44 13.29
N GLY A 27 10.29 6.28 13.95
CA GLY A 27 9.11 5.44 14.23
C GLY A 27 7.98 6.20 14.92
N GLU A 28 8.30 7.17 15.78
CA GLU A 28 7.31 8.03 16.45
C GLU A 28 6.45 8.82 15.45
N MET A 29 6.96 9.08 14.24
CA MET A 29 6.20 9.75 13.18
C MET A 29 4.96 8.96 12.76
N ALA A 30 4.86 7.66 13.07
CA ALA A 30 3.66 6.88 12.81
C ALA A 30 2.44 7.38 13.60
N HIS A 31 2.68 7.95 14.79
CA HIS A 31 1.64 8.44 15.70
C HIS A 31 1.23 9.89 15.44
N GLU A 32 1.96 10.58 14.56
CA GLU A 32 1.66 11.95 14.17
C GLU A 32 0.52 11.99 13.14
N PRO A 33 -0.66 12.56 13.46
CA PRO A 33 -1.82 12.52 12.57
C PRO A 33 -1.56 13.18 11.21
N SER A 34 -0.59 14.10 11.16
CA SER A 34 -0.26 14.86 9.96
C SER A 34 0.69 14.14 9.00
N THR A 35 1.29 13.01 9.38
CA THR A 35 2.32 12.33 8.57
C THR A 35 1.72 11.32 7.61
N CYS A 36 0.62 10.65 8.00
CA CYS A 36 0.00 9.65 7.13
C CYS A 36 -0.64 10.30 5.90
N LEU A 37 -0.26 9.82 4.71
CA LEU A 37 -0.80 10.29 3.43
C LEU A 37 -1.98 9.45 2.95
N GLY A 38 -2.09 8.23 3.47
CA GLY A 38 -3.07 7.21 3.11
C GLY A 38 -2.45 5.82 3.22
N ILE A 39 -3.24 4.81 2.82
CA ILE A 39 -2.89 3.39 2.94
C ILE A 39 -3.08 2.68 1.61
N PHE A 40 -2.28 1.67 1.32
CA PHE A 40 -2.49 0.78 0.18
C PHE A 40 -2.33 -0.69 0.59
N TYR A 41 -2.99 -1.58 -0.13
CA TYR A 41 -2.82 -3.02 0.03
C TYR A 41 -1.93 -3.56 -1.10
N PRO A 42 -0.79 -4.20 -0.80
CA PRO A 42 0.09 -4.76 -1.83
C PRO A 42 -0.59 -5.92 -2.56
N GLU A 43 -0.94 -5.73 -3.85
CA GLU A 43 -1.65 -6.76 -4.63
C GLU A 43 -0.86 -8.06 -4.80
N ASP A 44 0.46 -7.99 -4.77
CA ASP A 44 1.37 -9.13 -4.87
C ASP A 44 1.30 -10.05 -3.64
N ARG A 45 0.69 -9.59 -2.55
CA ARG A 45 0.38 -10.41 -1.36
C ARG A 45 -0.93 -11.17 -1.47
N ILE A 46 -1.77 -10.87 -2.47
CA ILE A 46 -3.07 -11.52 -2.65
C ILE A 46 -2.91 -12.70 -3.60
N ASP A 47 -3.03 -13.90 -3.07
CA ASP A 47 -3.19 -15.12 -3.86
C ASP A 47 -4.67 -15.44 -4.04
N LEU A 48 -5.14 -15.45 -5.29
CA LEU A 48 -6.52 -15.82 -5.64
C LEU A 48 -6.67 -17.29 -6.03
N SER A 49 -5.58 -18.09 -5.98
CA SER A 49 -5.59 -19.48 -6.44
C SER A 49 -6.68 -20.33 -5.79
N GLU A 50 -6.93 -20.13 -4.49
CA GLU A 50 -7.98 -20.84 -3.75
C GLU A 50 -9.39 -20.37 -4.15
N TYR A 51 -9.58 -19.07 -4.38
CA TYR A 51 -10.85 -18.51 -4.87
C TYR A 51 -11.22 -19.03 -6.27
N GLU A 52 -10.22 -19.30 -7.11
CA GLU A 52 -10.39 -19.87 -8.45
C GLU A 52 -10.58 -21.39 -8.43
N SER A 53 -9.85 -22.09 -7.55
CA SER A 53 -9.87 -23.56 -7.47
C SER A 53 -11.10 -24.08 -6.72
N TYR A 54 -11.58 -23.32 -5.73
CA TYR A 54 -12.66 -23.70 -4.82
C TYR A 54 -13.66 -22.54 -4.64
N PRO A 55 -14.32 -22.08 -5.72
CA PRO A 55 -15.17 -20.89 -5.69
C PRO A 55 -16.36 -20.99 -4.74
N GLU A 56 -16.82 -22.20 -4.42
CA GLU A 56 -17.90 -22.44 -3.45
C GLU A 56 -17.42 -22.30 -2.01
N ASP A 57 -16.21 -22.77 -1.68
CA ASP A 57 -15.66 -22.72 -0.32
C ASP A 57 -15.29 -21.29 0.12
N TYR A 58 -14.93 -20.44 -0.85
CA TYR A 58 -14.49 -19.06 -0.64
C TYR A 58 -15.57 -18.02 -0.98
N ASP A 59 -16.81 -18.45 -1.23
CA ASP A 59 -17.94 -17.61 -1.65
C ASP A 59 -17.60 -16.65 -2.81
N THR A 60 -16.75 -17.11 -3.74
CA THR A 60 -16.24 -16.30 -4.86
C THR A 60 -17.39 -15.69 -5.65
N ILE A 61 -18.44 -16.47 -5.90
CA ILE A 61 -19.63 -16.02 -6.63
C ILE A 61 -20.41 -14.96 -5.84
N GLY A 62 -20.62 -15.16 -4.53
CA GLY A 62 -21.31 -14.20 -3.68
C GLY A 62 -20.60 -12.86 -3.63
N ILE A 63 -19.27 -12.88 -3.49
CA ILE A 63 -18.43 -11.68 -3.51
C ILE A 63 -18.55 -10.96 -4.87
N LEU A 64 -18.34 -11.68 -5.98
CA LEU A 64 -18.40 -11.08 -7.32
C LEU A 64 -19.78 -10.47 -7.62
N ARG A 65 -20.86 -11.14 -7.22
CA ARG A 65 -22.23 -10.63 -7.42
C ARG A 65 -22.50 -9.36 -6.62
N GLN A 66 -21.90 -9.22 -5.43
CA GLN A 66 -22.01 -8.00 -4.61
C GLN A 66 -21.16 -6.86 -5.17
N SER A 67 -19.96 -7.16 -5.66
CA SER A 67 -19.00 -6.15 -6.13
C SER A 67 -19.22 -5.69 -7.58
N LEU A 68 -19.80 -6.53 -8.43
CA LEU A 68 -19.94 -6.28 -9.87
C LEU A 68 -21.42 -6.21 -10.27
N ARG A 69 -21.88 -5.01 -10.63
CA ARG A 69 -23.27 -4.76 -11.07
C ARG A 69 -23.72 -5.61 -12.27
N GLU A 70 -22.78 -5.96 -13.15
CA GLU A 70 -23.05 -6.67 -14.41
C GLU A 70 -22.77 -8.18 -14.30
N PHE A 71 -22.61 -8.71 -13.09
CA PHE A 71 -22.40 -10.15 -12.89
C PHE A 71 -23.68 -10.94 -13.19
N THR A 72 -23.57 -11.94 -14.07
CA THR A 72 -24.71 -12.72 -14.58
C THR A 72 -24.66 -14.18 -14.13
N ASP A 73 -25.82 -14.83 -14.12
CA ASP A 73 -25.92 -16.27 -13.80
C ASP A 73 -25.18 -17.14 -14.84
N GLU A 74 -25.09 -16.66 -16.09
CA GLU A 74 -24.26 -17.31 -17.12
C GLU A 74 -22.77 -17.24 -16.74
N ARG A 75 -22.30 -16.08 -16.27
CA ARG A 75 -20.91 -15.91 -15.86
C ARG A 75 -20.58 -16.75 -14.63
N GLU A 76 -21.50 -16.83 -13.67
CA GLU A 76 -21.40 -17.76 -12.53
C GLU A 76 -21.19 -19.19 -13.00
N THR A 77 -22.05 -19.67 -13.91
CA THR A 77 -21.94 -21.03 -14.45
C THR A 77 -20.59 -21.28 -15.12
N GLN A 78 -20.03 -20.29 -15.83
CA GLN A 78 -18.71 -20.40 -16.43
C GLN A 78 -17.61 -20.55 -15.38
N ILE A 79 -17.64 -19.75 -14.32
CA ILE A 79 -16.65 -19.81 -13.23
C ILE A 79 -16.73 -21.14 -12.50
N LEU A 80 -17.93 -21.60 -12.15
CA LEU A 80 -18.13 -22.91 -11.49
C LEU A 80 -17.67 -24.10 -12.37
N ASN A 81 -17.64 -23.92 -13.68
CA ASN A 81 -17.08 -24.89 -14.63
C ASN A 81 -15.57 -24.69 -14.92
N GLY A 82 -14.88 -23.86 -14.13
CA GLY A 82 -13.44 -23.66 -14.20
C GLY A 82 -12.97 -22.61 -15.20
N SER A 83 -13.85 -21.72 -15.68
CA SER A 83 -13.40 -20.56 -16.45
C SER A 83 -12.54 -19.65 -15.57
N PRO A 84 -11.38 -19.17 -16.07
CA PRO A 84 -10.56 -18.21 -15.35
C PRO A 84 -11.32 -16.91 -15.13
N LEU A 85 -10.95 -16.19 -14.08
CA LEU A 85 -11.49 -14.87 -13.77
C LEU A 85 -11.00 -13.83 -14.77
N THR A 86 -11.85 -12.85 -15.05
CA THR A 86 -11.46 -11.64 -15.78
C THR A 86 -10.66 -10.71 -14.86
N ASN A 87 -9.96 -9.73 -15.45
CA ASN A 87 -9.24 -8.72 -14.66
C ASN A 87 -10.14 -7.94 -13.70
N ALA A 88 -11.39 -7.67 -14.08
CA ALA A 88 -12.35 -6.95 -13.23
C ALA A 88 -12.82 -7.81 -12.05
N GLU A 89 -13.05 -9.11 -12.28
CA GLU A 89 -13.41 -10.08 -11.25
C GLU A 89 -12.26 -10.29 -10.27
N ALA A 90 -11.04 -10.51 -10.78
CA ALA A 90 -9.85 -10.64 -9.94
C ALA A 90 -9.60 -9.38 -9.10
N LEU A 91 -9.79 -8.19 -9.67
CA LEU A 91 -9.66 -6.93 -8.92
C LEU A 91 -10.74 -6.79 -7.84
N ALA A 92 -11.99 -7.17 -8.13
CA ALA A 92 -13.07 -7.15 -7.15
C ALA A 92 -12.79 -8.09 -5.96
N LEU A 93 -12.32 -9.32 -6.22
CA LEU A 93 -11.91 -10.25 -5.17
C LEU A 93 -10.73 -9.71 -4.37
N LYS A 94 -9.73 -9.12 -5.02
CA LYS A 94 -8.60 -8.49 -4.33
C LYS A 94 -9.05 -7.37 -3.40
N HIS A 95 -9.99 -6.54 -3.81
CA HIS A 95 -10.58 -5.53 -2.93
C HIS A 95 -11.28 -6.16 -1.72
N HIS A 96 -12.05 -7.23 -1.94
CA HIS A 96 -12.68 -7.95 -0.83
C HIS A 96 -11.66 -8.53 0.15
N VAL A 97 -10.60 -9.19 -0.34
CA VAL A 97 -9.50 -9.71 0.49
C VAL A 97 -8.85 -8.59 1.29
N ALA A 98 -8.52 -7.48 0.64
CA ALA A 98 -7.92 -6.32 1.29
C ALA A 98 -8.84 -5.72 2.38
N ASP A 99 -10.14 -5.61 2.12
CA ASP A 99 -11.11 -5.07 3.08
C ASP A 99 -11.29 -6.01 4.29
N ALA A 100 -11.12 -7.32 4.11
CA ALA A 100 -11.18 -8.31 5.18
C ALA A 100 -9.88 -8.42 5.99
N ASP A 101 -8.74 -7.96 5.45
CA ASP A 101 -7.43 -8.00 6.09
C ASP A 101 -6.93 -6.59 6.46
N SER A 102 -7.41 -6.09 7.60
CA SER A 102 -7.01 -4.78 8.12
C SER A 102 -5.52 -4.64 8.40
N ASP A 103 -4.84 -5.74 8.78
CA ASP A 103 -3.42 -5.71 9.16
C ASP A 103 -2.48 -5.76 7.94
N GLY A 104 -2.97 -6.26 6.80
CA GLY A 104 -2.21 -6.30 5.55
C GLY A 104 -2.03 -4.93 4.86
N TRP A 105 -2.79 -3.90 5.28
CA TRP A 105 -2.66 -2.54 4.75
C TRP A 105 -1.32 -1.91 5.15
N VAL A 106 -0.70 -1.23 4.18
CA VAL A 106 0.56 -0.52 4.35
C VAL A 106 0.31 0.99 4.30
N GLY A 107 0.64 1.67 5.39
CA GLY A 107 0.60 3.13 5.48
C GLY A 107 1.76 3.77 4.72
N VAL A 108 1.51 4.94 4.14
CA VAL A 108 2.58 5.79 3.60
C VAL A 108 2.64 7.07 4.42
N HIS A 109 3.75 7.25 5.13
CA HIS A 109 3.99 8.39 6.00
C HIS A 109 5.00 9.32 5.36
N SER A 110 4.83 10.63 5.53
CA SER A 110 5.77 11.61 5.05
C SER A 110 5.89 12.83 5.95
N TRP A 111 7.11 13.31 6.12
CA TRP A 111 7.45 14.51 6.88
C TRP A 111 8.61 15.27 6.24
N GLU A 112 8.74 16.54 6.58
CA GLU A 112 9.80 17.40 6.07
C GLU A 112 11.12 17.16 6.80
N ALA A 113 12.24 17.19 6.06
CA ALA A 113 13.58 17.14 6.60
C ALA A 113 14.46 18.23 5.99
N GLN A 114 15.11 19.00 6.86
CA GLN A 114 15.96 20.11 6.43
C GLN A 114 17.33 19.63 5.91
N ALA A 115 17.69 20.11 4.72
CA ALA A 115 18.99 19.96 4.06
C ALA A 115 19.75 21.31 4.09
N ILE A 116 20.98 21.36 3.57
CA ILE A 116 21.81 22.59 3.58
C ILE A 116 21.13 23.77 2.89
N ASP A 117 20.52 23.51 1.74
CA ASP A 117 20.07 24.47 0.76
C ASP A 117 18.56 24.39 0.50
N GLY A 118 17.81 23.74 1.40
CA GLY A 118 16.36 23.62 1.30
C GLY A 118 15.80 22.46 2.12
N ALA A 119 14.56 22.08 1.82
CA ALA A 119 13.91 20.93 2.43
C ALA A 119 13.79 19.77 1.43
N VAL A 120 13.81 18.55 1.96
CA VAL A 120 13.36 17.32 1.29
C VAL A 120 12.24 16.69 2.12
N PHE A 121 11.51 15.76 1.54
CA PHE A 121 10.49 15.01 2.27
C PHE A 121 10.94 13.57 2.45
N VAL A 122 10.91 13.11 3.70
CA VAL A 122 11.04 11.69 4.00
C VAL A 122 9.72 11.02 3.69
N VAL A 123 9.80 9.81 3.16
CA VAL A 123 8.68 8.89 3.02
C VAL A 123 9.06 7.58 3.69
N ALA A 124 8.16 6.97 4.44
CA ALA A 124 8.35 5.66 5.07
C ALA A 124 7.08 4.82 4.92
N LEU A 125 7.25 3.50 4.86
CA LEU A 125 6.15 2.55 4.86
C LEU A 125 5.81 2.15 6.30
N GLY A 126 4.53 2.23 6.65
CA GLY A 126 4.01 1.81 7.95
C GLY A 126 3.35 0.44 7.84
N TYR A 127 3.82 -0.50 8.64
CA TYR A 127 3.27 -1.85 8.72
C TYR A 127 2.56 -2.05 10.05
N SER A 128 1.36 -2.63 10.04
CA SER A 128 0.68 -3.02 11.27
C SER A 128 1.50 -4.06 12.02
N GLU A 129 1.64 -3.88 13.34
CA GLU A 129 2.12 -4.89 14.28
C GLU A 129 0.99 -5.34 15.23
N GLY A 130 -0.26 -5.17 14.78
CA GLY A 130 -1.46 -5.41 15.58
C GLY A 130 -1.47 -4.51 16.82
N GLN A 131 -1.50 -5.12 18.00
CA GLN A 131 -1.49 -4.39 19.28
C GLN A 131 -0.18 -3.60 19.52
N GLY A 132 0.89 -3.91 18.78
CA GLY A 132 2.16 -3.17 18.84
C GLY A 132 2.12 -1.80 18.14
N GLY A 133 1.06 -1.51 17.39
CA GLY A 133 0.92 -0.25 16.65
C GLY A 133 1.45 -0.35 15.22
N ILE A 134 2.16 0.69 14.76
CA ILE A 134 2.67 0.79 13.39
C ILE A 134 4.18 0.91 13.43
N ARG A 135 4.88 0.02 12.72
CA ARG A 135 6.32 0.11 12.52
C ARG A 135 6.62 0.79 11.19
N LEU A 136 7.38 1.88 11.24
CA LEU A 136 7.88 2.54 10.04
C LEU A 136 9.17 1.91 9.54
N ASP A 137 9.25 1.69 8.23
CA ASP A 137 10.40 1.09 7.59
C ASP A 137 10.60 1.55 6.14
N ASP A 138 11.68 1.05 5.52
CA ASP A 138 12.11 1.34 4.15
C ASP A 138 12.14 2.82 3.76
N PRO A 139 12.66 3.74 4.61
CA PRO A 139 12.45 5.16 4.38
C PRO A 139 13.32 5.71 3.24
N TRP A 140 12.79 6.68 2.50
CA TRP A 140 13.47 7.34 1.37
C TRP A 140 13.11 8.82 1.24
N LEU A 141 13.76 9.51 0.30
CA LEU A 141 13.58 10.94 0.09
C LEU A 141 12.90 11.22 -1.24
N VAL A 142 12.06 12.25 -1.24
CA VAL A 142 11.41 12.82 -2.43
C VAL A 142 11.48 14.35 -2.37
N GLU A 143 11.25 15.01 -3.51
CA GLU A 143 11.34 16.47 -3.62
C GLU A 143 10.18 17.17 -2.91
N SER A 144 9.01 16.54 -2.89
CA SER A 144 7.80 17.14 -2.35
C SER A 144 6.84 16.11 -1.76
N ARG A 145 5.98 16.57 -0.85
CA ARG A 145 4.87 15.76 -0.33
C ARG A 145 3.90 15.31 -1.43
N ASP A 146 3.76 16.08 -2.51
CA ASP A 146 2.91 15.72 -3.65
C ASP A 146 3.50 14.54 -4.45
N GLU A 147 4.83 14.45 -4.53
CA GLU A 147 5.50 13.29 -5.13
C GLU A 147 5.25 12.02 -4.31
N ALA A 148 5.30 12.10 -2.98
CA ALA A 148 4.95 10.99 -2.10
C ALA A 148 3.48 10.55 -2.30
N ARG A 149 2.54 11.50 -2.43
CA ARG A 149 1.14 11.20 -2.75
C ARG A 149 0.99 10.59 -4.14
N ALA A 150 1.74 11.07 -5.12
CA ALA A 150 1.72 10.52 -6.47
C ALA A 150 2.26 9.08 -6.52
N TRP A 151 3.27 8.76 -5.70
CA TRP A 151 3.76 7.40 -5.51
C TRP A 151 2.67 6.50 -4.94
N LEU A 152 1.98 6.94 -3.88
CA LEU A 152 0.89 6.18 -3.26
C LEU A 152 -0.23 5.88 -4.26
N LYS A 153 -0.68 6.88 -5.04
CA LYS A 153 -1.75 6.73 -6.04
C LYS A 153 -1.45 5.78 -7.20
N LYS A 154 -0.17 5.42 -7.41
CA LYS A 154 0.19 4.42 -8.44
C LYS A 154 -0.14 2.99 -7.99
N HIS A 155 -0.47 2.78 -6.72
CA HIS A 155 -0.89 1.49 -6.18
C HIS A 155 -2.40 1.33 -6.36
N LYS A 156 -2.82 0.15 -6.81
CA LYS A 156 -4.18 -0.10 -7.31
C LYS A 156 -5.22 -0.23 -6.20
N ILE A 157 -4.87 -0.86 -5.08
CA ILE A 157 -5.72 -0.93 -3.90
C ILE A 157 -5.25 0.14 -2.94
N TRP A 158 -5.82 1.33 -3.08
CA TRP A 158 -5.43 2.50 -2.30
C TRP A 158 -6.68 3.16 -1.71
N SER A 159 -6.58 3.55 -0.43
CA SER A 159 -7.58 4.35 0.25
C SER A 159 -6.99 5.63 0.81
N ARG A 160 -7.74 6.71 0.64
CA ARG A 160 -7.51 7.94 1.37
C ARG A 160 -8.19 7.78 2.73
N LEU A 161 -7.38 7.66 3.79
CA LEU A 161 -7.83 7.82 5.17
C LEU A 161 -8.61 9.13 5.35
#